data_AF-A0KVB5-F1
#
_entry.id   AF-A0KVB5-F1
#
_cell.length_a   1.000
_cell.length_b   1.000
_cell.length_c   1.000
_cell.angle_alpha   90.00
_cell.angle_beta   90.00
_cell.angle_gamma   90.00
#
_symmetry.space_group_name_H-M   'P 1'
#
loop_
_entity.id
_entity.type
_entity.pdbx_description
1 polymer ?
#
loop_
_entity_poly.entity_id
_entity_poly.type
_entity_poly.pdbx_seq_one_letter_code
_entity_poly.pdbx_strand_id
1 'polypeptide(L)'
;MQRVERAACVVKDTLDGYREEFDGLVREYANLSHTQGEAYCDFFVDIASMMNGSWLLTAELESDTIAHFKSFDWYRILDIDEAHTPEDELIALLQTAYKIGYLWLIERLSLLKQQIEMIEIRLYYNGSLDYQALN
;
A
#
# COMPACT_ATOMS: atom_id res chain seq x y z
N MET A 1 -2.30 7.30 24.26
CA MET A 1 -3.20 6.18 23.87
C MET A 1 -4.33 6.65 22.96
N GLN A 2 -5.19 7.60 23.38
CA GLN A 2 -6.32 8.08 22.55
C GLN A 2 -5.94 8.63 21.16
N ARG A 3 -4.81 9.34 21.00
CA ARG A 3 -4.38 9.86 19.69
C ARG A 3 -4.00 8.74 18.73
N VAL A 4 -3.31 7.71 19.21
CA VAL A 4 -2.91 6.54 18.40
C VAL A 4 -4.14 5.73 17.96
N GLU A 5 -5.11 5.54 18.85
CA GLU A 5 -6.38 4.88 18.50
C GLU A 5 -7.17 5.67 17.45
N ARG A 6 -7.23 7.01 17.58
CA ARG A 6 -7.83 7.87 16.56
C ARG A 6 -7.08 7.80 15.24
N ALA A 7 -5.75 7.85 15.27
CA ALA A 7 -4.91 7.71 14.09
C ALA A 7 -5.17 6.38 13.38
N ALA A 8 -5.33 5.29 14.13
CA ALA A 8 -5.67 3.99 13.56
C ALA A 8 -6.99 4.01 12.77
N CYS A 9 -8.04 4.63 13.32
CA CYS A 9 -9.29 4.82 12.60
C CYS A 9 -9.11 5.69 11.35
N VAL A 10 -8.43 6.83 11.48
CA VAL A 10 -8.19 7.74 10.35
C VAL A 10 -7.44 7.06 9.21
N VAL A 11 -6.39 6.29 9.51
CA VAL A 11 -5.62 5.56 8.49
C VAL A 11 -6.53 4.56 7.78
N LYS A 12 -7.26 3.75 8.53
CA LYS A 12 -8.15 2.73 7.97
C LYS A 12 -9.26 3.35 7.12
N ASP A 13 -9.98 4.33 7.64
CA ASP A 13 -11.09 5.00 6.96
C ASP A 13 -10.61 5.71 5.69
N THR A 14 -9.42 6.32 5.74
CA THR A 14 -8.78 6.93 4.58
C THR A 14 -8.53 5.88 3.50
N LEU A 15 -7.83 4.78 3.82
CA LEU A 15 -7.50 3.74 2.86
C LEU A 15 -8.75 3.07 2.28
N ASP A 16 -9.74 2.78 3.12
CA ASP A 16 -11.01 2.20 2.70
C ASP A 16 -11.79 3.12 1.76
N GLY A 17 -11.65 4.44 1.89
CA GLY A 17 -12.20 5.43 0.97
C GLY A 17 -11.62 5.36 -0.45
N TYR A 18 -10.41 4.81 -0.62
CA TYR A 18 -9.76 4.63 -1.93
C TYR A 18 -9.75 3.17 -2.40
N ARG A 19 -10.52 2.29 -1.75
CA ARG A 19 -10.54 0.86 -2.04
C ARG A 19 -10.89 0.56 -3.49
N GLU A 20 -11.95 1.17 -4.02
CA GLU A 20 -12.42 0.89 -5.39
C GLU A 20 -11.41 1.38 -6.45
N GLU A 21 -10.79 2.53 -6.21
CA GLU A 21 -9.72 3.07 -7.07
C GLU A 21 -8.51 2.13 -7.08
N PHE A 22 -8.11 1.64 -5.91
CA PHE A 22 -7.01 0.68 -5.78
C PHE A 22 -7.31 -0.63 -6.51
N ASP A 23 -8.49 -1.20 -6.29
CA ASP A 23 -8.91 -2.43 -6.96
C ASP A 23 -8.94 -2.28 -8.48
N GLY A 24 -9.42 -1.13 -8.97
CA GLY A 24 -9.43 -0.78 -10.39
C GLY A 24 -8.02 -0.78 -10.97
N LEU A 25 -7.10 -0.08 -10.31
CA LEU A 25 -5.70 0.00 -10.71
C LEU A 25 -5.02 -1.37 -10.78
N VAL A 26 -5.23 -2.24 -9.77
CA VAL A 26 -4.66 -3.58 -9.78
C VAL A 26 -5.19 -4.41 -10.96
N ARG A 27 -6.48 -4.28 -11.30
CA ARG A 27 -7.07 -4.94 -12.46
C ARG A 27 -6.51 -4.42 -13.78
N GLU A 28 -6.31 -3.11 -13.90
CA GLU A 28 -5.72 -2.51 -15.09
C GLU A 28 -4.29 -3.02 -15.31
N TYR A 29 -3.47 -3.06 -14.26
CA TYR A 29 -2.12 -3.60 -14.34
C TYR A 29 -2.12 -5.10 -14.63
N ALA A 30 -2.97 -5.89 -13.97
CA ALA A 30 -3.09 -7.32 -14.24
C ALA A 30 -3.47 -7.60 -15.70
N ASN A 31 -4.42 -6.83 -16.25
CA ASN A 31 -4.79 -6.93 -17.65
C ASN A 31 -3.64 -6.53 -18.57
N LEU A 32 -2.94 -5.43 -18.26
CA LEU A 32 -1.78 -4.99 -19.04
C LEU A 32 -0.70 -6.08 -19.08
N SER A 33 -0.26 -6.58 -17.93
CA SER A 33 0.71 -7.66 -17.82
C SER A 33 0.28 -8.89 -18.63
N HIS A 34 -0.99 -9.31 -18.50
CA HIS A 34 -1.52 -10.43 -19.27
C HIS A 34 -1.46 -10.19 -20.79
N THR A 35 -1.87 -9.01 -21.26
CA THR A 35 -1.84 -8.66 -22.69
C THR A 35 -0.43 -8.54 -23.27
N GLN A 36 0.57 -8.22 -22.44
CA GLN A 36 1.97 -8.20 -22.84
C GLN A 36 2.63 -9.59 -22.82
N GLY A 37 1.91 -10.62 -22.37
CA GLY A 37 2.40 -11.99 -22.29
C GLY A 37 3.22 -12.27 -21.04
N GLU A 38 3.14 -11.41 -20.02
CA GLU A 38 3.75 -11.66 -18.72
C GLU A 38 3.07 -12.83 -18.01
N ALA A 39 3.88 -13.64 -17.32
CA ALA A 39 3.36 -14.74 -16.52
C ALA A 39 2.75 -14.26 -15.18
N TYR A 40 3.16 -13.08 -14.71
CA TYR A 40 2.82 -12.54 -13.39
C TYR A 40 2.59 -11.03 -13.46
N CYS A 41 1.81 -10.50 -12.52
CA CYS A 41 1.67 -9.07 -12.26
C CYS A 41 2.32 -8.75 -10.91
N ASP A 42 3.52 -8.17 -10.96
CA ASP A 42 4.32 -7.88 -9.78
C ASP A 42 4.06 -6.47 -9.26
N PHE A 43 3.80 -6.39 -7.95
CA PHE A 43 3.74 -5.14 -7.21
C PHE A 43 4.91 -5.05 -6.23
N PHE A 44 5.53 -3.88 -6.18
CA PHE A 44 6.60 -3.53 -5.26
C PHE A 44 6.10 -2.55 -4.21
N VAL A 45 6.45 -2.81 -2.95
CA VAL A 45 6.24 -1.87 -1.84
C VAL A 45 7.56 -1.51 -1.16
N ASP A 46 7.78 -0.22 -0.94
CA ASP A 46 8.94 0.27 -0.18
C ASP A 46 8.59 0.45 1.30
N ILE A 47 9.04 -0.48 2.13
CA ILE A 47 8.81 -0.49 3.57
C ILE A 47 9.43 0.73 4.24
N ALA A 48 10.62 1.17 3.79
CA ALA A 48 11.29 2.32 4.40
C ALA A 48 10.47 3.60 4.19
N SER A 49 9.92 3.78 2.99
CA SER A 49 9.00 4.90 2.71
C SER A 49 7.71 4.79 3.52
N MET A 50 7.10 3.62 3.62
CA MET A 50 5.88 3.42 4.42
C MET A 50 6.08 3.67 5.92
N MET A 51 7.21 3.23 6.47
CA MET A 51 7.58 3.50 7.87
C MET A 51 7.81 4.99 8.12
N ASN A 52 8.24 5.73 7.12
CA ASN A 52 8.40 7.19 7.16
C ASN A 52 7.14 7.93 6.67
N GLY A 53 5.95 7.34 6.83
CA GLY A 53 4.70 8.04 6.61
C GLY A 53 4.35 8.32 5.15
N SER A 54 5.03 7.69 4.18
CA SER A 54 4.75 7.82 2.76
C SER A 54 4.20 6.52 2.18
N TRP A 55 3.07 6.57 1.48
CA TRP A 55 2.59 5.40 0.74
C TRP A 55 3.38 5.21 -0.56
N LEU A 56 3.94 4.00 -0.77
CA LEU A 56 4.63 3.67 -2.00
C LEU A 56 4.36 2.22 -2.42
N LEU A 57 3.38 2.05 -3.32
CA LEU A 57 3.14 0.81 -4.05
C LEU A 57 3.21 1.10 -5.54
N THR A 58 3.99 0.31 -6.28
CA THR A 58 4.13 0.45 -7.74
C THR A 58 4.03 -0.92 -8.39
N ALA A 59 3.37 -1.01 -9.55
CA ALA A 59 3.56 -2.16 -10.41
C ALA A 59 4.98 -2.13 -10.99
N GLU A 60 5.63 -3.29 -11.13
CA GLU A 60 6.97 -3.37 -11.74
C GLU A 60 6.92 -3.04 -13.24
N LEU A 61 5.81 -3.42 -13.90
CA LEU A 61 5.55 -3.04 -15.27
C LEU A 61 5.05 -1.59 -15.32
N GLU A 62 5.93 -0.67 -15.67
CA GLU A 62 5.58 0.73 -15.88
C GLU A 62 4.64 0.91 -17.08
N SER A 63 3.69 1.84 -16.95
CA SER A 63 2.73 2.17 -17.98
C SER A 63 2.47 3.67 -18.01
N ASP A 64 2.60 4.28 -19.19
CA ASP A 64 2.22 5.68 -19.40
C ASP A 64 0.70 5.89 -19.44
N THR A 65 -0.06 4.79 -19.53
CA THR A 65 -1.52 4.82 -19.69
C THR A 65 -2.29 4.49 -18.42
N ILE A 66 -1.67 3.76 -17.48
CA ILE A 66 -2.28 3.45 -16.19
C ILE A 66 -1.75 4.46 -15.17
N ALA A 67 -2.65 5.18 -14.51
CA ALA A 67 -2.26 6.17 -13.52
C ALA A 67 -1.57 5.51 -12.32
N HIS A 68 -0.60 6.19 -11.73
CA HIS A 68 -0.08 5.78 -10.43
C HIS A 68 -1.17 5.87 -9.36
N PHE A 69 -1.14 4.94 -8.42
CA PHE A 69 -2.00 5.05 -7.26
C PHE A 69 -1.61 6.27 -6.42
N LYS A 70 -2.57 6.80 -5.68
CA LYS A 70 -2.38 7.98 -4.85
C LYS A 70 -1.31 7.78 -3.78
N SER A 71 -0.51 8.82 -3.54
CA SER A 71 0.37 8.90 -2.38
C SER A 71 -0.37 9.47 -1.17
N PHE A 72 -0.10 8.89 -0.01
CA PHE A 72 -0.58 9.39 1.28
C PHE A 72 0.58 9.99 2.06
N ASP A 73 0.43 11.27 2.39
CA ASP A 73 1.29 11.97 3.33
C ASP A 73 0.68 11.83 4.73
N TRP A 74 1.12 10.81 5.47
CA TRP A 74 0.57 10.51 6.79
C TRP A 74 0.92 11.55 7.84
N TYR A 75 2.01 12.31 7.67
CA TYR A 75 2.30 13.43 8.56
C TYR A 75 1.19 14.45 8.47
N ARG A 76 0.81 14.84 7.25
CA ARG A 76 -0.28 15.79 7.04
C ARG A 76 -1.64 15.23 7.42
N ILE A 77 -1.96 13.99 7.06
CA ILE A 77 -3.28 13.39 7.31
C ILE A 77 -3.52 13.18 8.82
N LEU A 78 -2.46 12.84 9.57
CA LEU A 78 -2.54 12.59 11.01
C LEU A 78 -2.22 13.82 11.87
N ASP A 79 -2.03 14.99 11.24
CA ASP A 79 -1.67 16.25 11.90
C ASP A 79 -0.44 16.08 12.81
N ILE A 80 0.61 15.49 12.23
CA ILE A 80 1.90 15.28 12.88
C ILE A 80 2.81 16.45 12.53
N ASP A 81 3.09 17.27 13.53
CA ASP A 81 4.17 18.25 13.47
C ASP A 81 5.44 17.59 14.00
N GLU A 82 6.33 17.16 13.11
CA GLU A 82 7.56 16.44 13.45
C GLU A 82 8.46 17.23 14.42
N ALA A 83 8.50 18.56 14.29
CA ALA A 83 9.35 19.41 15.13
C ALA A 83 8.85 19.53 16.58
N HIS A 84 7.56 19.29 16.80
CA HIS A 84 6.90 19.52 18.08
C HIS A 84 6.27 18.26 18.70
N THR A 85 6.23 17.15 17.95
CA THR A 85 5.73 15.86 18.45
C THR A 85 6.84 15.12 19.19
N PRO A 86 6.63 14.68 20.44
CA PRO A 86 7.61 13.85 21.15
C PRO A 86 7.97 12.60 20.34
N GLU A 87 9.26 12.23 20.34
CA GLU A 87 9.79 11.13 19.52
C GLU A 87 9.02 9.81 19.72
N ASP A 88 8.76 9.42 20.97
CA ASP A 88 8.00 8.19 21.28
C ASP A 88 6.58 8.21 20.68
N GLU A 89 5.94 9.38 20.68
CA GLU A 89 4.60 9.55 20.12
C GLU A 89 4.64 9.54 18.60
N LEU A 90 5.61 10.22 18.00
CA LEU A 90 5.87 10.22 16.56
C LEU A 90 6.07 8.79 16.05
N ILE A 91 6.97 8.03 16.69
CA ILE A 91 7.26 6.63 16.35
C ILE A 91 5.97 5.80 16.45
N ALA A 92 5.20 5.96 17.52
CA ALA A 92 3.95 5.21 17.69
C ALA A 92 2.92 5.52 16.60
N LEU A 93 2.78 6.78 16.18
CA LEU A 93 1.86 7.19 15.12
C LEU A 93 2.29 6.64 13.75
N LEU A 94 3.58 6.77 13.39
CA LEU A 94 4.10 6.27 12.13
C LEU A 94 4.04 4.74 12.06
N GLN A 95 4.39 4.04 13.13
CA GLN A 95 4.26 2.58 13.20
C GLN A 95 2.80 2.13 13.07
N THR A 96 1.85 2.91 13.60
CA THR A 96 0.42 2.62 13.47
C THR A 96 -0.03 2.77 12.02
N ALA A 97 0.34 3.87 11.37
CA ALA A 97 0.04 4.11 9.96
C ALA A 97 0.63 3.02 9.06
N TYR A 98 1.91 2.69 9.26
CA TYR A 98 2.60 1.62 8.54
C TYR A 98 1.89 0.27 8.70
N LYS A 99 1.65 -0.18 9.94
CA LYS A 99 1.06 -1.51 10.20
C LYS A 99 -0.31 -1.65 9.56
N ILE A 100 -1.16 -0.64 9.71
CA ILE A 100 -2.51 -0.67 9.14
C ILE A 100 -2.43 -0.62 7.62
N GLY A 101 -1.62 0.27 7.06
CA GLY A 101 -1.44 0.38 5.61
C GLY A 101 -0.92 -0.91 4.97
N TYR A 102 0.08 -1.53 5.59
CA TYR A 102 0.67 -2.78 5.09
C TYR A 102 -0.30 -3.96 5.16
N LEU A 103 -1.03 -4.11 6.27
CA LEU A 103 -2.06 -5.14 6.40
C LEU A 103 -3.19 -4.93 5.39
N TRP A 104 -3.67 -3.69 5.25
CA TRP A 104 -4.70 -3.35 4.27
C TRP A 104 -4.26 -3.72 2.86
N LEU A 105 -3.01 -3.38 2.48
CA LEU A 105 -2.44 -3.73 1.19
C LEU A 105 -2.47 -5.24 0.92
N ILE A 106 -1.97 -6.04 1.88
CA ILE A 106 -1.94 -7.50 1.77
C ILE A 106 -3.37 -8.03 1.62
N GLU A 107 -4.30 -7.58 2.48
CA GLU A 107 -5.69 -8.01 2.44
C GLU A 107 -6.34 -7.72 1.08
N ARG A 108 -6.13 -6.51 0.53
CA ARG A 108 -6.66 -6.15 -0.79
C ARG A 108 -6.06 -7.00 -1.91
N LEU A 109 -4.74 -7.12 -1.95
CA LEU A 109 -4.07 -7.89 -3.01
C LEU A 109 -4.40 -9.39 -2.93
N SER A 110 -4.51 -9.97 -1.73
CA SER A 110 -5.00 -11.34 -1.53
C SER A 110 -6.40 -11.54 -2.10
N LEU A 111 -7.33 -10.64 -1.78
CA LEU A 111 -8.70 -10.72 -2.30
C LEU A 111 -8.74 -10.60 -3.83
N LEU A 112 -7.94 -9.70 -4.39
CA LEU A 112 -7.87 -9.49 -5.84
C LEU A 112 -7.21 -10.67 -6.55
N LYS A 113 -6.18 -11.29 -5.95
CA LYS A 113 -5.55 -12.52 -6.45
C LYS A 113 -6.56 -13.66 -6.59
N GLN A 114 -7.50 -13.78 -5.66
CA GLN A 114 -8.56 -14.79 -5.73
C GLN A 114 -9.61 -14.49 -6.82
N GLN A 115 -9.75 -13.24 -7.24
CA GLN A 115 -10.75 -12.80 -8.22
C GLN A 115 -10.20 -12.65 -9.64
N ILE A 116 -8.89 -12.51 -9.79
CA ILE A 116 -8.20 -12.31 -11.07
C ILE A 116 -7.53 -13.63 -11.46
N GLU A 117 -8.22 -14.41 -12.28
CA GLU A 117 -7.77 -15.76 -12.67
C GLU A 117 -6.78 -15.77 -13.84
N MET A 118 -6.72 -14.68 -14.62
CA MET A 118 -5.95 -14.62 -15.87
C MET A 118 -4.43 -14.48 -15.69
N ILE A 119 -3.99 -14.04 -14.51
CA ILE A 119 -2.57 -13.82 -14.20
C ILE A 119 -2.37 -13.89 -12.69
N GLU A 120 -1.22 -14.39 -12.25
CA GLU A 120 -0.90 -14.42 -10.83
C GLU A 120 -0.42 -13.03 -10.36
N ILE A 121 -1.00 -12.56 -9.26
CA ILE A 121 -0.61 -11.33 -8.58
C ILE A 121 0.40 -11.67 -7.49
N ARG A 122 1.49 -10.89 -7.43
CA ARG A 122 2.54 -11.05 -6.42
C ARG A 122 2.94 -9.70 -5.83
N LEU A 123 3.39 -9.74 -4.59
CA LEU A 123 3.87 -8.58 -3.84
C LEU A 123 5.28 -8.88 -3.35
N TYR A 124 6.21 -7.95 -3.53
CA TYR A 124 7.54 -8.00 -2.94
C TYR A 124 7.94 -6.63 -2.39
N TYR A 125 8.98 -6.59 -1.56
CA TYR A 125 9.41 -5.39 -0.88
C TYR A 125 10.91 -5.30 -0.71
N ASN A 126 11.41 -4.09 -0.47
CA ASN A 126 12.83 -3.85 -0.30
C ASN A 126 13.41 -4.59 0.93
N GLY A 127 14.59 -5.17 0.76
CA GLY A 127 15.27 -5.93 1.83
C GLY A 127 14.90 -7.41 1.88
N SER A 128 14.04 -7.90 0.98
CA SER A 128 13.72 -9.32 0.78
C SER A 128 13.83 -9.69 -0.70
N LEU A 129 14.41 -10.86 -0.99
CA LEU A 129 14.29 -11.49 -2.31
C LEU A 129 13.04 -12.39 -2.40
N ASP A 130 12.38 -12.61 -1.27
CA ASP A 130 11.18 -13.43 -1.17
C ASP A 130 9.92 -12.58 -1.38
N TYR A 131 8.96 -13.15 -2.10
CA TYR A 131 7.63 -12.59 -2.26
C TYR A 131 6.84 -12.69 -0.95
N GLN A 132 6.08 -11.64 -0.65
CA GLN A 132 5.09 -11.66 0.41
C GLN A 132 3.99 -12.67 0.04
N ALA A 133 3.73 -13.60 0.96
CA ALA A 133 2.62 -14.53 0.80
C ALA A 133 1.30 -13.75 0.77
N LEU A 134 0.59 -13.87 -0.36
CA LEU A 134 -0.79 -13.43 -0.56
C LEU A 134 -1.66 -14.68 -0.52
N ASN A 135 -2.21 -14.99 0.66
CA ASN A 135 -3.13 -16.12 0.89
C ASN A 135 -4.58 -15.66 0.76
#